data_AF-A0A7X6L6J0-F1
#
_entry.id   AF-A0A7X6L6J0-F1
#
_cell.length_a   1.000
_cell.length_b   1.000
_cell.length_c   1.000
_cell.angle_alpha   90.00
_cell.angle_beta   90.00
_cell.angle_gamma   90.00
#
_symmetry.space_group_name_H-M   'P 1'
#
loop_
_entity.id
_entity.type
_entity.pdbx_description
1 polymer ?
#
loop_
_entity_poly.entity_id
_entity_poly.type
_entity_poly.pdbx_seq_one_letter_code
_entity_poly.pdbx_strand_id
1 'polypeptide(L)'
;MERTDLVRFSPAGRIVFPGNPWPEGHAIEEFAWTGRMDQAGSLWFDLHLRSAAYNAERDATDDEDNGESWMSPITWQNYHSCTLSSTYWGEDDATGLRAAAPGRPFLLRSEQPQRLTVDPLPLAHADDVECLAFNIYLLGHDSVADQEVFFTRRPDGRHDIDWQGRIALTYAGHVEFRYRFRARISGATLEYIRFPAEISADRALRQLGAVLDAPEEFELGLVDGQPAWVSKIPT
;
A
#
# COMPACT_ATOMS: atom_id res chain seq x y z
N MET A 1 -13.35 -14.62 -10.60
CA MET A 1 -13.71 -13.35 -11.25
C MET A 1 -12.40 -12.77 -11.75
N GLU A 2 -12.12 -12.90 -13.04
CA GLU A 2 -10.87 -12.41 -13.63
C GLU A 2 -10.90 -10.88 -13.61
N ARG A 3 -10.01 -10.30 -12.79
CA ARG A 3 -9.68 -8.87 -12.81
C ARG A 3 -9.00 -8.57 -14.14
N THR A 4 -9.41 -7.49 -14.80
CA THR A 4 -8.77 -7.01 -16.02
C THR A 4 -7.32 -6.66 -15.68
N ASP A 5 -6.38 -7.37 -16.31
CA ASP A 5 -4.95 -7.12 -16.17
C ASP A 5 -4.60 -5.76 -16.79
N LEU A 6 -4.61 -4.72 -15.96
CA LEU A 6 -3.76 -3.56 -16.18
C LEU A 6 -2.33 -4.09 -16.28
N VAL A 7 -1.60 -3.71 -17.34
CA VAL A 7 -0.21 -4.11 -17.56
C VAL A 7 0.59 -3.78 -16.31
N ARG A 8 0.93 -4.82 -15.53
CA ARG A 8 1.60 -4.65 -14.24
C ARG A 8 3.05 -4.29 -14.50
N PHE A 9 3.39 -3.03 -14.25
CA PHE A 9 4.79 -2.66 -14.05
C PHE A 9 5.31 -3.41 -12.81
N SER A 10 6.40 -4.17 -12.95
CA SER A 10 7.15 -4.66 -11.79
C SER A 10 8.10 -3.56 -11.35
N PRO A 11 7.83 -2.87 -10.24
CA PRO A 11 8.70 -1.78 -9.80
C PRO A 11 10.02 -2.31 -9.27
N ALA A 12 11.07 -1.53 -9.47
CA ALA A 12 12.31 -1.75 -8.73
C ALA A 12 12.08 -1.42 -7.25
N GLY A 13 12.21 -2.43 -6.38
CA GLY A 13 11.99 -2.24 -4.95
C GLY A 13 12.18 -3.50 -4.12
N ARG A 14 12.29 -3.33 -2.80
CA ARG A 14 12.34 -4.45 -1.84
C ARG A 14 11.54 -4.13 -0.60
N ILE A 15 10.94 -5.16 -0.01
CA ILE A 15 10.38 -5.13 1.35
C ILE A 15 11.26 -5.94 2.29
N VAL A 16 11.63 -5.33 3.42
CA VAL A 16 12.53 -5.89 4.43
C VAL A 16 11.76 -6.06 5.74
N PHE A 17 11.98 -7.18 6.42
CA PHE A 17 11.40 -7.49 7.72
C PHE A 17 12.55 -7.68 8.74
N PRO A 18 12.91 -6.63 9.51
CA PRO A 18 14.06 -6.70 10.41
C PRO A 18 13.97 -7.88 11.38
N GLY A 19 15.09 -8.60 11.53
CA GLY A 19 15.18 -9.78 12.38
C GLY A 19 14.62 -11.06 11.78
N ASN A 20 14.16 -11.05 10.53
CA ASN A 20 13.84 -12.26 9.79
C ASN A 20 15.11 -12.89 9.16
N PRO A 21 15.00 -14.08 8.52
CA PRO A 21 16.15 -14.76 7.92
C PRO A 21 16.75 -14.10 6.66
N TRP A 22 16.08 -13.10 6.07
CA TRP A 22 16.51 -12.40 4.86
C TRP A 22 16.80 -10.93 5.18
N PRO A 23 18.02 -10.60 5.65
CA PRO A 23 18.35 -9.24 6.04
C PRO A 23 18.20 -8.21 4.90
N GLU A 24 18.40 -8.66 3.65
CA GLU A 24 18.23 -7.82 2.46
C GLU A 24 16.76 -7.71 1.99
N GLY A 25 15.85 -8.39 2.68
CA GLY A 25 14.43 -8.45 2.33
C GLY A 25 14.16 -9.22 1.05
N HIS A 26 13.02 -8.94 0.44
CA HIS A 26 12.50 -9.61 -0.74
C HIS A 26 12.18 -8.59 -1.82
N ALA A 27 12.47 -8.92 -3.08
CA ALA A 27 12.06 -8.11 -4.23
C ALA A 27 10.54 -7.88 -4.20
N ILE A 28 10.10 -6.73 -4.71
CA ILE A 28 8.68 -6.43 -4.93
C ILE A 28 8.34 -6.84 -6.37
N GLU A 29 7.41 -7.78 -6.54
CA GLU A 29 6.98 -8.23 -7.86
C GLU A 29 5.81 -7.40 -8.39
N GLU A 30 4.94 -6.97 -7.48
CA GLU A 30 3.76 -6.19 -7.79
C GLU A 30 3.63 -5.04 -6.82
N PHE A 31 3.34 -3.86 -7.36
CA PHE A 31 2.94 -2.70 -6.58
C PHE A 31 1.91 -1.92 -7.35
N ALA A 32 0.92 -1.39 -6.65
CA ALA A 32 -0.01 -0.41 -7.21
C ALA A 32 -0.18 0.72 -6.21
N TRP A 33 -0.16 1.96 -6.73
CA TRP A 33 -0.60 3.14 -6.00
C TRP A 33 -1.78 3.74 -6.74
N THR A 34 -2.95 3.60 -6.14
CA THR A 34 -4.21 4.08 -6.71
C THR A 34 -4.89 5.01 -5.71
N GLY A 35 -5.99 5.61 -6.11
CA GLY A 35 -6.77 6.44 -5.22
C GLY A 35 -8.26 6.36 -5.47
N ARG A 36 -9.00 6.91 -4.49
CA ARG A 36 -10.45 7.02 -4.52
C ARG A 36 -10.88 8.32 -3.84
N MET A 37 -11.93 8.93 -4.37
CA MET A 37 -12.59 10.07 -3.76
C MET A 37 -13.83 9.60 -3.02
N ASP A 38 -14.01 10.05 -1.79
CA ASP A 38 -15.25 9.81 -1.05
C ASP A 38 -16.33 10.85 -1.40
N GLN A 39 -17.55 10.63 -0.92
CA GLN A 39 -18.68 11.55 -1.16
C GLN A 39 -18.45 12.95 -0.54
N ALA A 40 -17.64 13.04 0.52
CA ALA A 40 -17.24 14.30 1.13
C ALA A 40 -16.18 15.05 0.31
N GLY A 41 -15.64 14.43 -0.74
CA GLY A 41 -14.62 14.98 -1.63
C GLY A 41 -13.21 14.86 -1.06
N SER A 42 -12.98 14.01 -0.06
CA SER A 42 -11.65 13.66 0.41
C SER A 42 -10.99 12.66 -0.53
N LEU A 43 -9.66 12.73 -0.65
CA LEU A 43 -8.85 11.81 -1.43
C LEU A 43 -8.23 10.77 -0.51
N TRP A 44 -8.40 9.51 -0.88
CA TRP A 44 -7.78 8.36 -0.26
C TRP A 44 -6.81 7.72 -1.25
N PHE A 45 -5.66 7.28 -0.75
CA PHE A 45 -4.72 6.46 -1.50
C PHE A 45 -4.77 5.03 -1.04
N ASP A 46 -4.81 4.15 -2.01
CA ASP A 46 -4.77 2.72 -1.84
C ASP A 46 -3.41 2.24 -2.31
N LEU A 47 -2.74 1.45 -1.47
CA LEU A 47 -1.49 0.77 -1.83
C LEU A 47 -1.71 -0.74 -1.83
N HIS A 48 -1.10 -1.40 -2.81
CA HIS A 48 -0.97 -2.84 -2.89
C HIS A 48 0.50 -3.18 -3.12
N LEU A 49 1.01 -4.18 -2.42
CA LEU A 49 2.35 -4.72 -2.58
C LEU A 49 2.30 -6.24 -2.48
N ARG A 50 2.93 -6.92 -3.43
CA ARG A 50 3.27 -8.35 -3.34
C ARG A 50 4.78 -8.54 -3.47
N SER A 51 5.39 -9.20 -2.51
CA SER A 51 6.80 -9.58 -2.62
C SER A 51 6.97 -10.77 -3.56
N ALA A 52 8.19 -10.94 -4.05
CA ALA A 52 8.66 -12.20 -4.59
C ALA A 52 8.53 -13.32 -3.55
N ALA A 53 8.54 -14.55 -4.04
CA ALA A 53 8.57 -15.72 -3.19
C ALA A 53 9.79 -15.67 -2.25
N TYR A 54 9.63 -16.09 -1.00
CA TYR A 54 10.72 -16.04 -0.01
C TYR A 54 11.91 -16.93 -0.39
N ASN A 55 11.68 -17.95 -1.21
CA ASN A 55 12.71 -18.82 -1.77
C ASN A 55 13.24 -18.38 -3.15
N ALA A 56 12.82 -17.23 -3.69
CA ALA A 56 13.21 -16.81 -5.04
C ALA A 56 14.72 -16.59 -5.21
N GLU A 57 15.41 -16.13 -4.17
CA GLU A 57 16.84 -15.81 -4.19
C GLU A 57 17.70 -16.76 -3.34
N ARG A 58 17.08 -17.49 -2.40
CA ARG A 58 17.76 -18.39 -1.46
C ARG A 58 16.80 -19.45 -0.92
N ASP A 59 17.20 -20.72 -1.00
CA ASP A 59 16.49 -21.82 -0.36
C ASP A 59 16.75 -21.88 1.15
N ALA A 60 15.79 -22.44 1.90
CA ALA A 60 15.97 -22.66 3.32
C ALA A 60 16.93 -23.83 3.47
N THR A 61 18.08 -23.59 4.10
CA THR A 61 18.89 -24.69 4.63
C THR A 61 18.19 -25.21 5.90
N ASP A 62 18.17 -26.53 6.09
CA ASP A 62 17.75 -27.18 7.35
C ASP A 62 18.69 -26.72 8.47
N ASP A 63 18.47 -25.51 8.99
CA ASP A 63 19.11 -25.03 10.20
C ASP A 63 18.15 -25.28 11.37
N GLU A 64 18.74 -25.76 12.47
CA GLU A 64 18.06 -26.21 13.68
C GLU A 64 16.95 -25.25 14.15
N ASP A 65 15.86 -25.84 14.62
CA ASP A 65 14.66 -25.18 15.13
C ASP A 65 15.02 -24.13 16.20
N ASN A 66 15.08 -22.87 15.78
CA ASN A 66 15.40 -21.73 16.63
C ASN A 66 14.22 -21.30 17.54
N GLY A 67 13.12 -22.06 17.58
CA GLY A 67 12.00 -21.89 18.51
C GLY A 67 11.06 -20.70 18.26
N GLU A 68 11.49 -19.69 17.50
CA GLU A 68 10.63 -18.55 17.11
C GLU A 68 10.30 -18.56 15.61
N SER A 69 9.01 -18.59 15.29
CA SER A 69 8.48 -18.56 13.91
C SER A 69 9.06 -17.43 13.06
N TRP A 70 9.32 -16.26 13.65
CA TRP A 70 9.88 -15.10 12.95
C TRP A 70 11.29 -15.34 12.42
N MET A 71 12.11 -16.13 13.11
CA MET A 71 13.49 -16.43 12.73
C MET A 71 13.64 -17.74 11.94
N SER A 72 12.55 -18.48 11.71
CA SER A 72 12.58 -19.80 11.05
C SER A 72 12.41 -19.66 9.52
N PRO A 73 13.45 -19.93 8.70
CA PRO A 73 13.35 -19.82 7.24
C PRO A 73 12.26 -20.71 6.64
N ILE A 74 12.14 -21.94 7.16
CA ILE A 74 11.11 -22.91 6.74
C ILE A 74 9.71 -22.36 6.98
N THR A 75 9.49 -21.70 8.13
CA THR A 75 8.18 -21.10 8.45
C THR A 75 7.79 -20.07 7.40
N TRP A 76 8.69 -19.14 7.07
CA TRP A 76 8.43 -18.14 6.04
C TRP A 76 8.11 -18.80 4.69
N GLN A 77 8.93 -19.74 4.23
CA GLN A 77 8.73 -20.40 2.93
C GLN A 77 7.38 -21.12 2.80
N ASN A 78 6.85 -21.67 3.89
CA ASN A 78 5.51 -22.27 3.90
C ASN A 78 4.38 -21.26 3.62
N TYR A 79 4.62 -19.96 3.86
CA TYR A 79 3.68 -18.88 3.52
C TYR A 79 3.99 -18.23 2.17
N HIS A 80 5.03 -18.68 1.47
CA HIS A 80 5.36 -18.33 0.09
C HIS A 80 5.82 -16.89 -0.15
N SER A 81 4.98 -15.88 0.12
CA SER A 81 5.30 -14.47 -0.12
C SER A 81 4.44 -13.53 0.73
N CYS A 82 4.88 -12.27 0.82
CA CYS A 82 4.13 -11.23 1.49
C CYS A 82 3.12 -10.59 0.54
N THR A 83 1.88 -10.41 0.99
CA THR A 83 0.93 -9.46 0.39
C THR A 83 0.54 -8.42 1.44
N LEU A 84 0.66 -7.13 1.12
CA LEU A 84 0.28 -6.02 1.99
C LEU A 84 -0.60 -5.07 1.19
N SER A 85 -1.86 -4.89 1.60
CA SER A 85 -2.85 -4.24 0.73
C SER A 85 -4.05 -3.68 1.47
N SER A 86 -4.57 -2.56 0.93
CA SER A 86 -5.85 -1.95 1.30
C SER A 86 -7.02 -2.39 0.41
N THR A 87 -6.75 -3.18 -0.64
CA THR A 87 -7.73 -3.50 -1.70
C THR A 87 -7.80 -4.98 -2.09
N TYR A 88 -6.84 -5.81 -1.65
CA TYR A 88 -6.75 -7.21 -2.09
C TYR A 88 -7.85 -8.10 -1.51
N TRP A 89 -8.17 -7.93 -0.22
CA TRP A 89 -9.19 -8.73 0.49
C TRP A 89 -10.55 -8.05 0.59
N GLY A 90 -10.76 -6.99 -0.19
CA GLY A 90 -11.92 -6.12 -0.12
C GLY A 90 -11.49 -4.67 0.07
N GLU A 91 -12.35 -3.77 -0.40
CA GLU A 91 -12.26 -2.34 -0.16
C GLU A 91 -13.46 -1.94 0.68
N ASP A 92 -13.25 -1.11 1.69
CA ASP A 92 -14.33 -0.43 2.40
C ASP A 92 -14.03 1.07 2.50
N ASP A 93 -14.96 1.86 3.03
CA ASP A 93 -14.80 3.31 3.10
C ASP A 93 -13.66 3.74 4.04
N ALA A 94 -13.22 2.86 4.95
CA ALA A 94 -12.20 3.11 5.97
C ALA A 94 -10.80 2.57 5.60
N THR A 95 -10.64 1.75 4.55
CA THR A 95 -9.33 1.25 4.12
C THR A 95 -8.47 2.32 3.43
N GLY A 96 -7.16 2.12 3.43
CA GLY A 96 -6.20 3.00 2.75
C GLY A 96 -5.80 4.25 3.54
N LEU A 97 -5.06 5.13 2.88
CA LEU A 97 -4.47 6.34 3.45
C LEU A 97 -5.32 7.55 3.09
N ARG A 98 -5.87 8.27 4.07
CA ARG A 98 -6.48 9.57 3.78
C ARG A 98 -5.40 10.59 3.40
N ALA A 99 -5.24 10.81 2.10
CA ALA A 99 -4.17 11.63 1.53
C ALA A 99 -4.48 13.12 1.58
N ALA A 100 -5.76 13.49 1.37
CA ALA A 100 -6.17 14.88 1.37
C ALA A 100 -7.64 15.08 1.75
N ALA A 101 -7.94 16.31 2.15
CA ALA A 101 -9.29 16.79 2.36
C ALA A 101 -9.42 18.18 1.73
N PRO A 102 -10.64 18.61 1.36
CA PRO A 102 -10.85 19.96 0.82
C PRO A 102 -10.19 21.04 1.71
N GLY A 103 -9.36 21.88 1.12
CA GLY A 103 -8.57 22.90 1.82
C GLY A 103 -7.23 22.44 2.39
N ARG A 104 -6.93 21.13 2.31
CA ARG A 104 -5.63 20.52 2.64
C ARG A 104 -5.25 19.52 1.53
N PRO A 105 -4.85 20.03 0.35
CA PRO A 105 -4.54 19.18 -0.79
C PRO A 105 -3.23 18.39 -0.57
N PHE A 106 -3.16 17.24 -1.23
CA PHE A 106 -1.90 16.53 -1.45
C PHE A 106 -1.20 17.19 -2.63
N LEU A 107 0.06 17.56 -2.45
CA LEU A 107 0.84 18.30 -3.44
C LEU A 107 1.65 17.32 -4.31
N LEU A 108 0.99 16.67 -5.27
CA LEU A 108 1.60 15.67 -6.15
C LEU A 108 2.90 16.16 -6.80
N ARG A 109 2.99 17.47 -7.12
CA ARG A 109 4.17 18.10 -7.73
C ARG A 109 5.22 18.62 -6.76
N SER A 110 4.96 18.53 -5.45
CA SER A 110 5.90 18.98 -4.42
C SER A 110 7.27 18.33 -4.60
N GLU A 111 8.32 19.15 -4.54
CA GLU A 111 9.71 18.68 -4.46
C GLU A 111 10.06 18.20 -3.05
N GLN A 112 9.29 18.63 -2.03
CA GLN A 112 9.45 18.14 -0.67
C GLN A 112 8.70 16.81 -0.49
N PRO A 113 9.31 15.80 0.16
CA PRO A 113 8.64 14.56 0.50
C PRO A 113 7.38 14.82 1.34
N GLN A 114 6.28 14.15 0.98
CA GLN A 114 5.03 14.22 1.74
C GLN A 114 4.83 12.94 2.54
N ARG A 115 4.54 13.09 3.84
CA ARG A 115 4.32 11.98 4.76
C ARG A 115 2.84 11.80 5.06
N LEU A 116 2.34 10.58 4.88
CA LEU A 116 1.02 10.14 5.33
C LEU A 116 1.20 9.07 6.42
N THR A 117 0.25 9.02 7.36
CA THR A 117 0.27 8.04 8.46
C THR A 117 -1.11 7.44 8.66
N VAL A 118 -1.17 6.19 9.09
CA VAL A 118 -2.44 5.52 9.41
C VAL A 118 -2.28 4.52 10.54
N ASP A 119 -3.38 4.25 11.25
CA ASP A 119 -3.49 3.33 12.37
C ASP A 119 -2.43 3.56 13.47
N PRO A 120 -2.31 4.78 14.03
CA PRO A 120 -1.29 5.07 15.04
C PRO A 120 -1.48 4.17 16.27
N LEU A 121 -0.37 3.72 16.86
CA LEU A 121 -0.39 2.93 18.09
C LEU A 121 -0.18 3.80 19.35
N PRO A 122 -0.78 3.44 20.50
CA PRO A 122 -1.72 2.32 20.68
C PRO A 122 -3.05 2.59 19.95
N LEU A 123 -3.71 1.52 19.50
CA LEU A 123 -5.06 1.62 18.95
C LEU A 123 -6.01 2.20 20.01
N ALA A 124 -7.03 2.94 19.57
CA ALA A 124 -7.97 3.57 20.48
C ALA A 124 -8.81 2.53 21.23
N HIS A 125 -9.23 1.48 20.53
CA HIS A 125 -9.94 0.33 21.06
C HIS A 125 -9.28 -0.98 20.59
N ALA A 126 -9.38 -2.04 21.41
CA ALA A 126 -8.81 -3.34 21.06
C ALA A 126 -9.45 -3.93 19.80
N ASP A 127 -10.75 -3.71 19.62
CA ASP A 127 -11.52 -4.20 18.48
C ASP A 127 -11.20 -3.47 17.17
N ASP A 128 -10.51 -2.32 17.22
CA ASP A 128 -10.09 -1.57 16.03
C ASP A 128 -9.12 -2.37 15.14
N VAL A 129 -8.53 -3.45 15.68
CA VAL A 129 -7.67 -4.37 14.91
C VAL A 129 -8.39 -5.02 13.72
N GLU A 130 -9.72 -5.13 13.78
CA GLU A 130 -10.56 -5.66 12.69
C GLU A 130 -10.87 -4.61 11.61
N CYS A 131 -10.56 -3.34 11.86
CA CYS A 131 -10.84 -2.21 10.98
C CYS A 131 -9.58 -1.44 10.56
N LEU A 132 -8.43 -2.12 10.55
CA LEU A 132 -7.15 -1.54 10.12
C LEU A 132 -7.21 -1.14 8.64
N ALA A 133 -6.56 -0.04 8.30
CA ALA A 133 -6.60 0.50 6.95
C ALA A 133 -5.93 -0.41 5.90
N PHE A 134 -5.04 -1.30 6.35
CA PHE A 134 -4.38 -2.29 5.52
C PHE A 134 -4.43 -3.67 6.17
N ASN A 135 -4.51 -4.67 5.31
CA ASN A 135 -4.38 -6.07 5.67
C ASN A 135 -3.02 -6.59 5.21
N ILE A 136 -2.49 -7.60 5.90
CA ILE A 136 -1.24 -8.25 5.54
C ILE A 136 -1.38 -9.77 5.59
N TYR A 137 -0.82 -10.43 4.58
CA TYR A 137 -0.52 -11.85 4.61
C TYR A 137 0.99 -11.99 4.60
N LEU A 138 1.55 -12.48 5.71
CA LEU A 138 3.01 -12.58 5.92
C LEU A 138 3.39 -13.98 6.40
N LEU A 139 3.00 -14.33 7.63
CA LEU A 139 3.10 -15.68 8.17
C LEU A 139 1.69 -16.23 8.46
N GLY A 140 0.77 -15.92 7.56
CA GLY A 140 -0.68 -16.04 7.72
C GLY A 140 -1.36 -14.69 7.65
N HIS A 141 -2.65 -14.63 7.99
CA HIS A 141 -3.42 -13.39 8.07
C HIS A 141 -3.06 -12.64 9.35
N ASP A 142 -2.04 -11.79 9.24
CA ASP A 142 -1.48 -11.00 10.33
C ASP A 142 -2.03 -9.56 10.32
N SER A 143 -1.67 -8.76 11.31
CA SER A 143 -2.14 -7.39 11.45
C SER A 143 -1.01 -6.37 11.28
N VAL A 144 -1.32 -5.23 10.65
CA VAL A 144 -0.35 -4.17 10.35
C VAL A 144 -0.90 -2.79 10.77
N ALA A 145 -0.10 -2.02 11.52
CA ALA A 145 -0.49 -0.71 12.04
C ALA A 145 0.75 0.20 12.17
N ASP A 146 0.58 1.40 12.75
CA ASP A 146 1.62 2.42 12.93
C ASP A 146 2.36 2.72 11.63
N GLN A 147 1.59 2.86 10.55
CA GLN A 147 2.16 2.95 9.21
C GLN A 147 2.52 4.38 8.86
N GLU A 148 3.66 4.55 8.20
CA GLU A 148 4.11 5.80 7.63
C GLU A 148 4.53 5.59 6.18
N VAL A 149 4.05 6.47 5.30
CA VAL A 149 4.37 6.43 3.87
C VAL A 149 4.88 7.80 3.45
N PHE A 150 6.07 7.82 2.83
CA PHE A 150 6.68 9.00 2.26
C PHE A 150 6.61 8.93 0.74
N PHE A 151 6.10 9.99 0.13
CA PHE A 151 6.04 10.15 -1.32
C PHE A 151 7.03 11.22 -1.73
N THR A 152 8.06 10.84 -2.49
CA THR A 152 9.11 11.74 -2.97
C THR A 152 9.05 11.83 -4.48
N ARG A 153 8.71 13.01 -5.01
CA ARG A 153 8.63 13.20 -6.46
C ARG A 153 10.03 13.16 -7.10
N ARG A 154 10.12 12.50 -8.24
CA ARG A 154 11.29 12.43 -9.12
C ARG A 154 11.19 13.45 -10.25
N PRO A 155 12.32 13.81 -10.89
CA PRO A 155 12.33 14.73 -12.02
C PRO A 155 11.48 14.28 -13.23
N ASP A 156 11.26 12.97 -13.40
CA ASP A 156 10.45 12.40 -14.48
C ASP A 156 8.94 12.35 -14.16
N GLY A 157 8.52 12.91 -13.03
CA GLY A 157 7.12 13.01 -12.61
C GLY A 157 6.62 11.83 -11.76
N ARG A 158 7.36 10.71 -11.72
CA ARG A 158 7.06 9.56 -10.85
C ARG A 158 7.48 9.82 -9.40
N HIS A 159 7.19 8.89 -8.51
CA HIS A 159 7.50 9.00 -7.08
C HIS A 159 8.30 7.80 -6.58
N ASP A 160 9.34 8.07 -5.80
CA ASP A 160 9.88 7.06 -4.90
C ASP A 160 9.02 7.03 -3.64
N ILE A 161 8.65 5.82 -3.20
CA ILE A 161 7.78 5.58 -2.03
C ILE A 161 8.56 4.77 -1.00
N ASP A 162 8.74 5.37 0.18
CA ASP A 162 9.22 4.67 1.38
C ASP A 162 8.03 4.38 2.29
N TRP A 163 7.74 3.10 2.55
CA TRP A 163 6.62 2.66 3.38
C TRP A 163 7.14 1.81 4.53
N GLN A 164 6.76 2.16 5.75
CA GLN A 164 7.11 1.40 6.94
C GLN A 164 5.92 1.26 7.88
N GLY A 165 5.99 0.29 8.78
CA GLY A 165 5.00 0.12 9.83
C GLY A 165 5.37 -1.01 10.78
N ARG A 166 4.41 -1.40 11.61
CA ARG A 166 4.55 -2.47 12.60
C ARG A 166 3.60 -3.61 12.33
N ILE A 167 4.00 -4.80 12.75
CA ILE A 167 3.28 -6.05 12.51
C ILE A 167 3.07 -6.77 13.83
N ALA A 168 1.86 -7.29 14.01
CA ALA A 168 1.51 -8.27 15.03
C ALA A 168 1.21 -9.60 14.34
N LEU A 169 1.80 -10.70 14.82
CA LEU A 169 1.55 -12.05 14.27
C LEU A 169 0.23 -12.61 14.79
N THR A 170 -0.87 -11.94 14.47
CA THR A 170 -2.21 -12.24 14.98
C THR A 170 -2.71 -13.59 14.51
N TYR A 171 -2.23 -14.09 13.36
CA TYR A 171 -2.52 -15.45 12.92
C TYR A 171 -2.02 -16.51 13.92
N ALA A 172 -0.88 -16.25 14.57
CA ALA A 172 -0.32 -17.07 15.63
C ALA A 172 -0.84 -16.70 17.04
N GLY A 173 -1.84 -15.82 17.14
CA GLY A 173 -2.43 -15.36 18.41
C GLY A 173 -1.64 -14.25 19.11
N HIS A 174 -0.63 -13.65 18.47
CA HIS A 174 0.14 -12.54 19.03
C HIS A 174 -0.46 -11.20 18.63
N VAL A 175 -1.06 -10.50 19.60
CA VAL A 175 -1.73 -9.20 19.39
C VAL A 175 -0.81 -7.98 19.55
N GLU A 176 0.44 -8.19 20.00
CA GLU A 176 1.39 -7.09 20.16
C GLU A 176 2.15 -6.80 18.86
N PHE A 177 2.14 -5.54 18.43
CA PHE A 177 2.84 -5.03 17.25
C PHE A 177 4.36 -4.91 17.46
N ARG A 178 5.03 -6.06 17.65
CA ARG A 178 6.46 -6.19 17.98
C ARG A 178 7.37 -6.13 16.75
N TYR A 179 6.88 -6.57 15.60
CA TYR A 179 7.68 -6.68 14.38
C TYR A 179 7.52 -5.44 13.50
N ARG A 180 8.38 -5.31 12.48
CA ARG A 180 8.39 -4.17 11.57
C ARG A 180 8.55 -4.63 10.13
N PHE A 181 8.13 -3.78 9.20
CA PHE A 181 8.54 -3.85 7.81
C PHE A 181 9.06 -2.49 7.33
N ARG A 182 9.83 -2.53 6.24
CA ARG A 182 10.20 -1.38 5.43
C ARG A 182 10.20 -1.77 3.96
N ALA A 183 9.39 -1.10 3.16
CA ALA A 183 9.36 -1.24 1.72
C ALA A 183 9.89 0.03 1.05
N ARG A 184 10.71 -0.15 0.01
CA ARG A 184 11.16 0.93 -0.87
C ARG A 184 10.74 0.61 -2.28
N ILE A 185 9.98 1.50 -2.89
CA ILE A 185 9.47 1.39 -4.25
C ILE A 185 10.02 2.57 -5.03
N SER A 186 10.62 2.31 -6.19
CA SER A 186 11.18 3.36 -7.03
C SER A 186 10.34 3.62 -8.26
N GLY A 187 10.05 4.90 -8.52
CA GLY A 187 9.37 5.34 -9.73
C GLY A 187 7.92 4.86 -9.85
N ALA A 188 7.19 4.79 -8.75
CA ALA A 188 5.76 4.56 -8.75
C ALA A 188 4.98 5.74 -9.34
N THR A 189 3.80 5.46 -9.89
CA THR A 189 2.86 6.48 -10.38
C THR A 189 1.53 6.28 -9.66
N LEU A 190 0.84 7.38 -9.35
CA LEU A 190 -0.57 7.31 -8.94
C LEU A 190 -1.40 6.96 -10.18
N GLU A 191 -1.76 5.70 -10.33
CA GLU A 191 -2.27 5.15 -11.61
C GLU A 191 -3.62 5.74 -11.99
N TYR A 192 -4.53 5.83 -11.02
CA TYR A 192 -5.85 6.41 -11.20
C TYR A 192 -6.46 6.83 -9.87
N ILE A 193 -7.49 7.68 -9.95
CA ILE A 193 -8.32 8.11 -8.82
C ILE A 193 -9.78 7.87 -9.18
N ARG A 194 -10.42 6.86 -8.57
CA ARG A 194 -11.86 6.61 -8.73
C ARG A 194 -12.70 7.69 -8.05
N PHE A 195 -13.90 7.93 -8.54
CA PHE A 195 -14.86 8.82 -7.88
C PHE A 195 -16.29 8.26 -7.95
N PRO A 196 -17.21 8.72 -7.07
CA PRO A 196 -18.56 8.17 -7.00
C PRO A 196 -19.31 8.33 -8.33
N ALA A 197 -19.98 7.27 -8.79
CA ALA A 197 -20.69 7.28 -10.08
C ALA A 197 -21.91 8.22 -10.08
N GLU A 198 -22.37 8.62 -8.89
CA GLU A 198 -23.52 9.50 -8.69
C GLU A 198 -23.20 10.98 -8.94
N ILE A 199 -21.92 11.35 -9.08
CA ILE A 199 -21.51 12.73 -9.37
C ILE A 199 -21.07 12.91 -10.81
N SER A 200 -21.35 14.10 -11.38
CA SER A 200 -20.90 14.44 -12.73
C SER A 200 -19.38 14.60 -12.80
N ALA A 201 -18.79 14.33 -13.96
CA ALA A 201 -17.36 14.53 -14.21
C ALA A 201 -16.91 15.97 -13.88
N ASP A 202 -17.71 16.99 -14.22
CA ASP A 202 -17.40 18.38 -13.87
C ASP A 202 -17.34 18.61 -12.36
N ARG A 203 -18.23 17.97 -11.59
CA ARG A 203 -18.20 18.04 -10.12
C ARG A 203 -17.00 17.31 -9.57
N ALA A 204 -16.74 16.10 -10.06
CA ALA A 204 -15.57 15.30 -9.67
C ALA A 204 -14.25 16.04 -9.97
N LEU A 205 -14.16 16.74 -11.11
CA LEU A 205 -12.96 17.50 -11.47
C LEU A 205 -12.73 18.68 -10.52
N ARG A 206 -13.81 19.39 -10.15
CA ARG A 206 -13.72 20.46 -9.13
C ARG A 206 -13.28 19.92 -7.78
N GLN A 207 -13.78 18.75 -7.37
CA GLN A 207 -13.36 18.13 -6.13
C GLN A 207 -11.90 17.68 -6.21
N LEU A 208 -11.46 17.09 -7.33
CA LEU A 208 -10.08 16.69 -7.54
C LEU A 208 -9.13 17.90 -7.40
N GLY A 209 -9.44 19.02 -8.07
CA GLY A 209 -8.65 20.25 -7.95
C GLY A 209 -8.68 20.89 -6.56
N ALA A 210 -9.59 20.48 -5.66
CA ALA A 210 -9.61 20.93 -4.27
C ALA A 210 -8.72 20.09 -3.34
N VAL A 211 -8.26 18.91 -3.80
CA VAL A 211 -7.49 17.94 -3.01
C VAL A 211 -6.18 17.51 -3.64
N LEU A 212 -5.93 17.88 -4.90
CA LEU A 212 -4.71 17.59 -5.65
C LEU A 212 -4.27 18.84 -6.43
N ASP A 213 -2.98 19.15 -6.41
CA ASP A 213 -2.39 20.35 -7.05
C ASP A 213 -2.13 20.20 -8.56
N ALA A 214 -2.28 18.99 -9.11
CA ALA A 214 -2.02 18.69 -10.52
C ALA A 214 -3.15 17.84 -11.17
N PRO A 215 -4.42 18.27 -11.10
CA PRO A 215 -5.55 17.52 -11.67
C PRO A 215 -5.41 17.28 -13.19
N GLU A 216 -4.70 18.15 -13.90
CA GLU A 216 -4.47 18.05 -15.34
C GLU A 216 -3.54 16.92 -15.77
N GLU A 217 -2.82 16.28 -14.83
CA GLU A 217 -2.04 15.06 -15.10
C GLU A 217 -2.93 13.83 -15.29
N PHE A 218 -4.23 13.99 -15.08
CA PHE A 218 -5.21 12.93 -15.23
C PHE A 218 -6.20 13.23 -16.36
N GLU A 219 -6.80 12.19 -16.89
CA GLU A 219 -7.91 12.26 -17.84
C GLU A 219 -9.06 11.36 -17.41
N LEU A 220 -10.26 11.69 -17.87
CA LEU A 220 -11.45 10.91 -17.54
C LEU A 220 -11.39 9.55 -18.24
N GLY A 221 -11.56 8.48 -17.46
CA GLY A 221 -11.59 7.11 -17.96
C GLY A 221 -12.51 6.21 -17.12
N LEU A 222 -12.40 4.91 -17.35
CA LEU A 222 -13.09 3.86 -16.61
C LEU A 222 -12.07 2.85 -16.09
N VAL A 223 -12.21 2.45 -14.81
CA VAL A 223 -11.46 1.37 -14.19
C VAL A 223 -12.45 0.43 -13.54
N ASP A 224 -12.42 -0.85 -13.92
CA ASP A 224 -13.38 -1.87 -13.47
C ASP A 224 -14.86 -1.44 -13.60
N GLY A 225 -15.16 -0.69 -14.67
CA GLY A 225 -16.50 -0.15 -14.94
C GLY A 225 -16.91 1.06 -14.09
N GLN A 226 -16.02 1.56 -13.22
CA GLN A 226 -16.25 2.77 -12.43
C GLN A 226 -15.53 3.98 -13.03
N PRO A 227 -16.11 5.19 -12.95
CA PRO A 227 -15.47 6.39 -13.45
C PRO A 227 -14.25 6.76 -12.61
N ALA A 228 -13.18 7.13 -13.30
CA ALA A 228 -11.90 7.46 -12.69
C ALA A 228 -11.17 8.57 -13.44
N TRP A 229 -10.29 9.27 -12.72
CA TRP A 229 -9.24 10.10 -13.28
C TRP A 229 -8.01 9.21 -13.47
N VAL A 230 -7.67 8.85 -14.71
CA VAL A 230 -6.56 7.96 -15.06
C VAL A 230 -5.32 8.80 -15.36
N SER A 231 -4.17 8.40 -14.82
CA SER A 231 -2.90 9.09 -15.02
C SER A 231 -2.49 9.09 -16.50
N LYS A 232 -2.00 10.24 -16.97
CA LYS A 232 -1.36 10.38 -18.29
C LYS A 232 0.09 9.92 -18.29
N ILE A 233 0.70 9.75 -17.11
CA ILE A 233 2.04 9.18 -16.96
C ILE A 233 1.91 7.66 -17.05
N PRO A 234 2.57 7.01 -18.03
CA PRO A 234 2.55 5.56 -18.15
C PRO A 234 3.18 4.88 -16.94
N THR A 235 2.53 3.80 -16.48
CA THR A 235 3.08 2.81 -15.54
C THR A 235 4.18 1.99 -16.21
#